data_AF-A0A7S2SPW3-F1
#
_entry.id   AF-A0A7S2SPW3-F1
#
_cell.length_a   1.000
_cell.length_b   1.000
_cell.length_c   1.000
_cell.angle_alpha   90.00
_cell.angle_beta   90.00
_cell.angle_gamma   90.00
#
_symmetry.space_group_name_H-M   'P 1'
#
loop_
_entity.id
_entity.type
_entity.pdbx_description
1 polymer ?
#
loop_
_entity_poly.entity_id
_entity_poly.type
_entity_poly.pdbx_seq_one_letter_code
_entity_poly.pdbx_strand_id
1 'polypeptide(L)'
;WRRSCGRPAEVETPGCGLRWKGRRSMELEAPLEGMLEEKLRAGDFQAARPIIEEIELRDADAPSTDPRIPIVYAKQLFLYLILNDMHNARHLWRRIDDSCKTDGSELVKVHAVASLLWQRSDIPGAFNLLRGEWSETLKPLATALRDGLQKRQLSLFEKAYTSVTLSTATAALGFTSDADTAAACTAQGWHVDEAGVIRVTKRPAAVKELQGFEQLEMLSHHVTLLERQSVTKIGPPAPATPNPFSSANANPPSSSSSSSSSSAAVASLPSAN
;
A
#
# COMPACT_ATOMS: atom_id res chain seq x y z
N TRP A 1 7.71 77.41 -11.54
CA TRP A 1 8.88 77.50 -12.44
C TRP A 1 9.72 76.25 -12.25
N ARG A 2 9.37 75.16 -12.93
CA ARG A 2 10.03 74.63 -14.16
C ARG A 2 11.52 74.32 -13.98
N ARG A 3 11.85 73.03 -14.08
CA ARG A 3 13.02 72.40 -14.72
C ARG A 3 12.81 70.89 -14.51
N SER A 4 12.06 70.17 -15.34
CA SER A 4 12.49 69.59 -16.61
C SER A 4 13.98 69.26 -16.64
N CYS A 5 14.34 68.11 -16.10
CA CYS A 5 15.57 67.43 -16.48
C CYS A 5 15.16 66.31 -17.44
N GLY A 6 15.53 66.49 -18.69
CA GLY A 6 15.18 65.62 -19.80
C GLY A 6 15.90 64.28 -19.74
N ARG A 7 15.31 63.32 -20.46
CA ARG A 7 15.92 62.07 -20.88
C ARG A 7 17.31 62.32 -21.47
N PRO A 8 18.36 61.60 -21.05
CA PRO A 8 19.43 61.24 -21.96
C PRO A 8 18.96 60.06 -22.83
N ALA A 9 19.28 60.16 -24.12
CA ALA A 9 18.91 59.22 -25.17
C ALA A 9 19.42 57.80 -24.90
N GLU A 10 18.57 56.80 -25.18
CA GLU A 10 18.97 55.41 -25.32
C GLU A 10 20.00 55.29 -26.45
N VAL A 11 21.23 54.94 -26.08
CA VAL A 11 22.23 54.43 -27.00
C VAL A 11 21.97 52.92 -27.11
N GLU A 12 21.44 52.49 -28.26
CA GLU A 12 21.32 51.08 -28.60
C GLU A 12 22.73 50.49 -28.77
N THR A 13 23.19 49.74 -27.77
CA THR A 13 24.31 48.80 -27.93
C THR A 13 23.75 47.41 -28.30
N PRO A 14 24.17 46.79 -29.42
CA PRO A 14 23.84 45.41 -29.71
C PRO A 14 24.80 44.51 -28.93
N GLY A 15 24.41 44.15 -27.70
CA GLY A 15 25.25 43.38 -26.80
C GLY A 15 24.43 42.40 -25.96
N CYS A 16 24.32 41.16 -26.47
CA CYS A 16 24.15 39.93 -25.70
C CYS A 16 23.21 40.00 -24.48
N GLY A 17 21.95 40.36 -24.69
CA GLY A 17 20.88 40.06 -23.76
C GLY A 17 20.29 38.70 -24.11
N LEU A 18 20.69 37.64 -23.40
CA LEU A 18 19.96 36.38 -23.37
C LEU A 18 18.56 36.65 -22.79
N ARG A 19 17.69 37.15 -23.66
CA ARG A 19 16.26 37.23 -23.45
C ARG A 19 15.80 35.78 -23.51
N TRP A 20 15.63 35.16 -22.34
CA TRP A 20 14.88 33.92 -22.18
C TRP A 20 13.42 34.21 -22.58
N LYS A 21 13.16 34.34 -23.88
CA LYS A 21 11.82 34.24 -24.42
C LYS A 21 11.39 32.82 -24.13
N GLY A 22 10.38 32.68 -23.27
CA GLY A 22 9.63 31.46 -23.05
C GLY A 22 9.16 30.88 -24.38
N ARG A 23 10.00 30.02 -24.94
CA ARG A 23 9.76 29.22 -26.14
C ARG A 23 10.01 27.75 -25.83
N ARG A 24 9.66 27.34 -24.60
CA ARG A 24 9.69 25.94 -24.14
C ARG A 24 8.36 25.46 -23.58
N SER A 25 7.36 26.32 -23.45
CA SER A 25 6.08 25.92 -22.86
C SER A 25 5.16 25.18 -23.83
N MET A 26 5.29 25.37 -25.16
CA MET A 26 4.23 24.93 -26.09
C MET A 26 4.53 23.64 -26.89
N GLU A 27 5.78 23.20 -27.01
CA GLU A 27 6.15 22.05 -27.85
C GLU A 27 6.29 20.72 -27.08
N LEU A 28 6.14 20.73 -25.76
CA LEU A 28 6.33 19.54 -24.92
C LEU A 28 5.08 19.10 -24.15
N GLU A 29 3.94 19.77 -24.29
CA GLU A 29 2.70 19.44 -23.57
C GLU A 29 2.01 18.17 -24.09
N ALA A 30 2.03 17.92 -25.40
CA ALA A 30 1.28 16.82 -26.02
C ALA A 30 1.84 15.37 -25.88
N PRO A 31 3.17 15.10 -25.79
CA PRO A 31 3.65 13.72 -25.83
C PRO A 31 3.23 12.92 -24.59
N LEU A 32 3.23 13.53 -23.39
CA LEU A 32 2.95 12.81 -22.16
C LEU A 32 1.47 12.45 -22.01
N GLU A 33 0.56 13.39 -22.29
CA GLU A 33 -0.88 13.11 -22.27
C GLU A 33 -1.26 12.07 -23.33
N GLY A 34 -0.71 12.18 -24.55
CA GLY A 34 -0.92 11.20 -25.62
C GLY A 34 -0.40 9.81 -25.27
N MET A 35 0.80 9.73 -24.67
CA MET A 35 1.38 8.47 -24.18
C MET A 35 0.55 7.87 -23.05
N LEU A 36 0.05 8.69 -22.13
CA LEU A 36 -0.84 8.24 -21.06
C LEU A 36 -2.11 7.61 -21.66
N GLU A 37 -2.78 8.31 -22.56
CA GLU A 37 -4.00 7.80 -23.21
C GLU A 37 -3.76 6.53 -24.03
N GLU A 38 -2.61 6.42 -24.68
CA GLU A 38 -2.20 5.19 -25.36
C GLU A 38 -2.07 4.03 -24.37
N LYS A 39 -1.39 4.21 -23.24
CA LYS A 39 -1.24 3.18 -22.21
C LYS A 39 -2.56 2.82 -21.53
N LEU A 40 -3.42 3.81 -21.30
CA LEU A 40 -4.76 3.58 -20.78
C LEU A 40 -5.62 2.77 -21.76
N ARG A 41 -5.51 3.03 -23.07
CA ARG A 41 -6.19 2.25 -24.11
C ARG A 41 -5.64 0.83 -24.22
N ALA A 42 -4.34 0.64 -24.03
CA ALA A 42 -3.70 -0.66 -23.99
C ALA A 42 -4.07 -1.48 -22.73
N GLY A 43 -4.55 -0.82 -21.67
CA GLY A 43 -4.84 -1.46 -20.37
C GLY A 43 -3.59 -1.68 -19.51
N ASP A 44 -2.45 -1.10 -19.88
CA ASP A 44 -1.18 -1.21 -19.16
C ASP A 44 -1.11 -0.20 -18.01
N PHE A 45 -1.89 -0.45 -16.96
CA PHE A 45 -2.01 0.47 -15.81
C PHE A 45 -0.69 0.66 -15.03
N GLN A 46 0.19 -0.34 -15.02
CA GLN A 46 1.50 -0.24 -14.37
C GLN A 46 2.43 0.77 -15.07
N ALA A 47 2.41 0.78 -16.40
CA ALA A 47 3.21 1.71 -17.20
C ALA A 47 2.61 3.13 -17.22
N ALA A 48 1.29 3.25 -17.08
CA ALA A 48 0.59 4.54 -17.00
C ALA A 48 0.91 5.32 -15.71
N ARG A 49 1.26 4.63 -14.62
CA ARG A 49 1.51 5.25 -13.31
C ARG A 49 2.63 6.29 -13.31
N PRO A 50 3.86 5.96 -13.74
CA PRO A 50 4.94 6.96 -13.73
C PRO A 50 4.64 8.15 -14.66
N ILE A 51 3.91 7.92 -15.76
CA ILE A 51 3.54 8.97 -16.71
C ILE A 51 2.60 9.99 -16.07
N ILE A 52 1.57 9.54 -15.34
CA ILE A 52 0.64 10.48 -14.69
C ILE A 52 1.27 11.20 -13.51
N GLU A 53 2.21 10.56 -12.80
CA GLU A 53 3.00 11.21 -11.74
C GLU A 53 3.91 12.31 -12.33
N GLU A 54 4.47 12.10 -13.53
CA GLU A 54 5.26 13.13 -14.23
C GLU A 54 4.39 14.30 -14.71
N ILE A 55 3.17 14.03 -15.18
CA ILE A 55 2.18 15.08 -15.52
C ILE A 55 1.83 15.89 -14.26
N GLU A 56 1.56 15.23 -13.13
CA GLU A 56 1.31 15.91 -11.86
C GLU A 56 2.48 16.84 -11.46
N LEU A 57 3.72 16.35 -11.54
CA LEU A 57 4.89 17.15 -11.18
C LEU A 57 5.07 18.38 -12.07
N ARG A 58 4.69 18.28 -13.34
CA ARG A 58 4.72 19.39 -14.27
C ARG A 58 3.62 20.42 -13.97
N ASP A 59 2.42 19.93 -13.65
CA ASP A 59 1.25 20.76 -13.37
C ASP A 59 1.26 21.32 -11.94
N ALA A 60 2.23 20.96 -11.11
CA ALA A 60 2.39 21.45 -9.74
C ALA A 60 2.52 22.98 -9.64
N ASP A 61 3.09 23.62 -10.66
CA ASP A 61 3.25 25.07 -10.75
C ASP A 61 2.05 25.78 -11.41
N ALA A 62 1.08 25.02 -11.92
CA ALA A 62 -0.09 25.57 -12.61
C ALA A 62 -1.10 26.19 -11.61
N PRO A 63 -1.83 27.24 -12.01
CA PRO A 63 -2.82 27.85 -11.13
C PRO A 63 -3.98 26.87 -10.86
N SER A 64 -4.36 26.70 -9.59
CA SER A 64 -5.43 25.80 -9.12
C SER A 64 -6.83 26.09 -9.71
N THR A 65 -6.98 27.16 -10.47
CA THR A 65 -8.21 27.53 -11.18
C THR A 65 -8.41 26.75 -12.48
N ASP A 66 -7.38 26.08 -13.00
CA ASP A 66 -7.48 25.38 -14.27
C ASP A 66 -8.40 24.15 -14.16
N PRO A 67 -9.45 24.04 -15.01
CA PRO A 67 -10.44 22.96 -14.92
C PRO A 67 -9.90 21.58 -15.30
N ARG A 68 -8.67 21.51 -15.83
CA ARG A 68 -7.99 20.26 -16.22
C ARG A 68 -7.43 19.51 -15.02
N ILE A 69 -6.95 20.25 -14.01
CA ILE A 69 -6.25 19.70 -12.84
C ILE A 69 -7.10 18.67 -12.08
N PRO A 70 -8.39 18.91 -11.77
CA PRO A 70 -9.22 17.91 -11.07
C PRO A 70 -9.41 16.61 -11.86
N ILE A 71 -9.40 16.68 -13.19
CA ILE A 71 -9.57 15.51 -14.08
C ILE A 71 -8.30 14.66 -14.05
N VAL A 72 -7.11 15.28 -14.07
CA VAL A 72 -5.82 14.57 -13.95
C VAL A 72 -5.75 13.84 -12.60
N TYR A 73 -6.10 14.52 -11.50
CA TYR A 73 -6.15 13.87 -10.19
C TYR A 73 -7.18 12.74 -10.11
N ALA A 74 -8.33 12.87 -10.75
CA ALA A 74 -9.32 11.80 -10.81
C ALA A 74 -8.78 10.56 -11.56
N LYS A 75 -8.10 10.78 -12.71
CA LYS A 75 -7.41 9.71 -13.45
C LYS A 75 -6.33 9.03 -12.60
N GLN A 76 -5.51 9.81 -11.90
CA GLN A 76 -4.45 9.30 -11.03
C GLN A 76 -5.01 8.48 -9.86
N LEU A 77 -6.10 8.95 -9.25
CA LEU A 77 -6.76 8.25 -8.16
C LEU A 77 -7.35 6.92 -8.63
N PHE A 78 -8.02 6.89 -9.78
CA PHE A 78 -8.50 5.63 -10.38
C PHE A 78 -7.35 4.65 -10.64
N LEU A 79 -6.23 5.14 -11.14
CA LEU A 79 -5.09 4.31 -11.45
C LEU A 79 -4.54 3.62 -10.19
N TYR A 80 -4.40 4.33 -9.08
CA TYR A 80 -4.00 3.73 -7.81
C TYR A 80 -5.00 2.67 -7.32
N LEU A 81 -6.31 2.89 -7.47
CA LEU A 81 -7.33 1.91 -7.10
C LEU A 81 -7.24 0.64 -7.95
N ILE A 82 -7.02 0.79 -9.26
CA ILE A 82 -6.84 -0.34 -10.20
C ILE A 82 -5.58 -1.13 -9.83
N LEU A 83 -4.50 -0.47 -9.42
CA LEU A 83 -3.27 -1.12 -8.97
C LEU A 83 -3.33 -1.69 -7.54
N ASN A 84 -4.45 -1.49 -6.83
CA ASN A 84 -4.64 -1.87 -5.42
C ASN A 84 -3.71 -1.13 -4.44
N ASP A 85 -3.20 0.05 -4.82
CA ASP A 85 -2.32 0.87 -4.00
C ASP A 85 -3.11 1.91 -3.21
N MET A 86 -3.79 1.41 -2.18
CA MET A 86 -4.71 2.21 -1.37
C MET A 86 -3.99 3.27 -0.51
N HIS A 87 -2.71 3.06 -0.18
CA HIS A 87 -1.94 4.00 0.61
C HIS A 87 -1.61 5.25 -0.20
N ASN A 88 -1.08 5.07 -1.41
CA ASN A 88 -0.77 6.19 -2.29
C ASN A 88 -2.02 6.96 -2.71
N ALA A 89 -3.16 6.29 -2.91
CA ALA A 89 -4.45 6.94 -3.12
C ALA A 89 -4.84 7.89 -1.96
N ARG A 90 -4.63 7.46 -0.70
CA ARG A 90 -4.89 8.29 0.48
C ARG A 90 -3.93 9.47 0.58
N HIS A 91 -2.66 9.25 0.27
CA HIS A 91 -1.65 10.32 0.26
C HIS A 91 -1.96 11.36 -0.82
N LEU A 92 -2.37 10.94 -2.01
CA LEU A 92 -2.82 11.83 -3.07
C LEU A 92 -3.96 12.75 -2.58
N TRP A 93 -5.00 12.18 -1.95
CA TRP A 93 -6.13 12.98 -1.45
C TRP A 93 -5.72 14.08 -0.46
N ARG A 94 -4.71 13.82 0.37
CA ARG A 94 -4.17 14.79 1.33
C ARG A 94 -3.35 15.90 0.67
N ARG A 95 -2.76 15.64 -0.50
CA ARG A 95 -1.94 16.58 -1.25
C ARG A 95 -2.77 17.56 -2.07
N ILE A 96 -3.95 17.14 -2.52
CA ILE A 96 -4.84 17.98 -3.33
C ILE A 96 -5.39 19.15 -2.50
N ASP A 97 -5.30 20.35 -3.05
CA ASP A 97 -5.85 21.56 -2.46
C ASP A 97 -7.38 21.50 -2.36
N ASP A 98 -7.93 22.14 -1.33
CA ASP A 98 -9.38 22.16 -1.11
C ASP A 98 -10.14 22.93 -2.20
N SER A 99 -9.46 23.81 -2.95
CA SER A 99 -10.01 24.50 -4.13
C SER A 99 -10.46 23.53 -5.23
N CYS A 100 -9.80 22.38 -5.36
CA CYS A 100 -10.16 21.33 -6.32
C CYS A 100 -11.24 20.37 -5.78
N LYS A 101 -11.51 20.39 -4.47
CA LYS A 101 -12.49 19.50 -3.79
C LYS A 101 -13.87 20.13 -3.77
N THR A 102 -14.36 20.54 -4.94
CA THR A 102 -15.72 21.07 -5.05
C THR A 102 -16.74 19.94 -4.96
N ASP A 103 -17.82 20.19 -4.22
CA ASP A 103 -18.93 19.25 -4.10
C ASP A 103 -19.54 18.96 -5.48
N GLY A 104 -19.67 17.67 -5.81
CA GLY A 104 -20.16 17.21 -7.11
C GLY A 104 -19.10 17.03 -8.20
N SER A 105 -17.84 17.39 -7.94
CA SER A 105 -16.73 17.07 -8.85
C SER A 105 -16.57 15.55 -9.00
N GLU A 106 -16.14 15.11 -10.18
CA GLU A 106 -15.87 13.69 -10.43
C GLU A 106 -14.82 13.16 -9.46
N LEU A 107 -13.83 13.99 -9.12
CA LEU A 107 -12.79 13.70 -8.14
C LEU A 107 -13.37 13.28 -6.77
N VAL A 108 -14.36 14.01 -6.24
CA VAL A 108 -15.02 13.66 -4.97
C VAL A 108 -15.77 12.33 -5.09
N LYS A 109 -16.43 12.06 -6.24
CA LYS A 109 -17.08 10.77 -6.49
C LYS A 109 -16.06 9.61 -6.48
N VAL A 110 -14.90 9.78 -7.13
CA VAL A 110 -13.82 8.76 -7.09
C VAL A 110 -13.31 8.57 -5.67
N HIS A 111 -13.16 9.64 -4.90
CA HIS A 111 -12.73 9.53 -3.51
C HIS A 111 -13.76 8.80 -2.63
N ALA A 112 -15.06 9.01 -2.87
CA ALA A 112 -16.12 8.25 -2.21
C ALA A 112 -16.03 6.74 -2.53
N VAL A 113 -15.70 6.38 -3.78
CA VAL A 113 -15.40 4.98 -4.13
C VAL A 113 -14.18 4.48 -3.36
N ALA A 114 -13.10 5.27 -3.32
CA ALA A 114 -11.86 4.92 -2.63
C ALA A 114 -12.07 4.71 -1.12
N SER A 115 -12.90 5.52 -0.47
CA SER A 115 -13.18 5.43 0.98
C SER A 115 -13.98 4.18 1.33
N LEU A 116 -14.99 3.83 0.53
CA LEU A 116 -15.75 2.58 0.70
C LEU A 116 -14.84 1.34 0.51
N LEU A 117 -13.97 1.37 -0.50
CA LEU A 117 -12.99 0.30 -0.73
C LEU A 117 -11.97 0.18 0.40
N TRP A 118 -11.60 1.29 1.04
CA TRP A 118 -10.68 1.31 2.18
C TRP A 118 -11.28 0.62 3.40
N GLN A 119 -12.55 0.90 3.71
CA GLN A 119 -13.23 0.34 4.89
C GLN A 119 -13.50 -1.17 4.76
N ARG A 120 -13.46 -1.72 3.53
CA ARG A 120 -13.68 -3.14 3.19
C ARG A 120 -15.03 -3.74 3.61
N SER A 121 -15.82 -3.07 4.44
CA SER A 121 -17.20 -3.42 4.79
C SER A 121 -18.15 -3.25 3.60
N ASP A 122 -17.99 -2.17 2.84
CA ASP A 122 -19.02 -1.68 1.91
C ASP A 122 -18.61 -1.77 0.44
N ILE A 123 -18.12 -2.94 0.04
CA ILE A 123 -17.88 -3.31 -1.37
C ILE A 123 -19.14 -3.14 -2.25
N PRO A 124 -20.36 -3.55 -1.85
CA PRO A 124 -21.56 -3.32 -2.67
C PRO A 124 -21.84 -1.82 -2.89
N GLY A 125 -21.54 -0.98 -1.90
CA GLY A 125 -21.64 0.47 -2.04
C GLY A 125 -20.69 1.02 -3.10
N ALA A 126 -19.46 0.51 -3.17
CA ALA A 126 -18.50 0.88 -4.20
C ALA A 126 -18.98 0.50 -5.61
N PHE A 127 -19.58 -0.68 -5.79
CA PHE A 127 -20.16 -1.07 -7.08
C PHE A 127 -21.33 -0.18 -7.49
N ASN A 128 -22.18 0.23 -6.54
CA ASN A 128 -23.28 1.15 -6.82
C ASN A 128 -22.79 2.52 -7.31
N LEU A 129 -21.75 3.07 -6.68
CA LEU A 129 -21.12 4.31 -7.14
C LEU A 129 -20.46 4.17 -8.52
N LEU A 130 -19.80 3.03 -8.78
CA LEU A 130 -19.15 2.76 -10.07
C LEU A 130 -20.15 2.59 -11.23
N ARG A 131 -21.40 2.20 -10.96
CA ARG A 131 -22.48 2.16 -11.97
C ARG A 131 -23.02 3.54 -12.35
N GLY A 132 -22.66 4.58 -11.60
CA GLY A 132 -23.09 5.95 -11.88
C GLY A 132 -22.55 6.49 -13.21
N GLU A 133 -23.00 7.69 -13.56
CA GLU A 133 -22.53 8.40 -14.75
C GLU A 133 -21.15 9.03 -14.51
N TRP A 134 -20.18 8.61 -15.32
CA TRP A 134 -18.80 9.12 -15.36
C TRP A 134 -18.54 9.81 -16.70
N SER A 135 -17.68 10.84 -16.72
CA SER A 135 -17.21 11.44 -17.97
C SER A 135 -16.57 10.42 -18.91
N GLU A 136 -16.59 10.73 -20.20
CA GLU A 136 -16.06 9.87 -21.26
C GLU A 136 -14.60 9.46 -21.03
N THR A 137 -13.81 10.34 -20.39
CA THR A 137 -12.40 10.08 -20.09
C THR A 137 -12.19 9.11 -18.91
N LEU A 138 -13.09 9.14 -17.92
CA LEU A 138 -13.00 8.32 -16.70
C LEU A 138 -13.78 7.01 -16.83
N LYS A 139 -14.79 6.95 -17.71
CA LYS A 139 -15.59 5.76 -17.97
C LYS A 139 -14.77 4.48 -18.22
N PRO A 140 -13.73 4.46 -19.08
CA PRO A 140 -12.92 3.25 -19.27
C PRO A 140 -12.16 2.82 -18.01
N LEU A 141 -11.70 3.78 -17.21
CA LEU A 141 -11.04 3.52 -15.92
C LEU A 141 -12.01 2.95 -14.89
N ALA A 142 -13.22 3.51 -14.81
CA ALA A 142 -14.27 3.02 -13.92
C ALA A 142 -14.67 1.58 -14.27
N THR A 143 -14.81 1.26 -15.57
CA THR A 143 -15.08 -0.13 -16.01
C THR A 143 -13.93 -1.06 -15.69
N ALA A 144 -12.67 -0.64 -15.93
CA ALA A 144 -11.51 -1.47 -15.61
C ALA A 144 -11.37 -1.73 -14.10
N LEU A 145 -11.67 -0.72 -13.28
CA LEU A 145 -11.70 -0.85 -11.82
C LEU A 145 -12.78 -1.83 -11.37
N ARG A 146 -14.00 -1.70 -11.90
CA ARG A 146 -15.11 -2.62 -11.60
C ARG A 146 -14.73 -4.06 -11.93
N ASP A 147 -14.18 -4.31 -13.12
CA ASP A 147 -13.82 -5.64 -13.56
C ASP A 147 -12.65 -6.21 -12.72
N GLY A 148 -11.69 -5.36 -12.33
CA GLY A 148 -10.61 -5.70 -11.41
C GLY A 148 -11.11 -6.05 -10.01
N LEU A 149 -12.10 -5.30 -9.49
CA LEU A 149 -12.75 -5.59 -8.21
C LEU A 149 -13.51 -6.91 -8.26
N GLN A 150 -14.27 -7.18 -9.32
CA GLN A 150 -14.99 -8.45 -9.49
C GLN A 150 -14.02 -9.64 -9.50
N LYS A 151 -12.92 -9.56 -10.25
CA LYS A 151 -11.88 -10.59 -10.26
C LYS A 151 -11.29 -10.83 -8.86
N ARG A 152 -11.04 -9.76 -8.11
CA ARG A 152 -10.54 -9.86 -6.72
C ARG A 152 -11.55 -10.53 -5.80
N GLN A 153 -12.83 -10.14 -5.89
CA GLN A 153 -13.88 -10.76 -5.10
C GLN A 153 -14.03 -12.25 -5.43
N LEU A 154 -14.05 -12.62 -6.71
CA LEU A 154 -14.05 -14.02 -7.14
C LEU A 154 -12.85 -14.79 -6.54
N SER A 155 -11.65 -14.21 -6.60
CA SER A 155 -10.45 -14.84 -6.00
C SER A 155 -10.53 -14.97 -4.47
N LEU A 156 -11.28 -14.10 -3.79
CA LEU A 156 -11.53 -14.17 -2.37
C LEU A 156 -12.52 -15.30 -2.06
N PHE A 157 -13.60 -15.41 -2.85
CA PHE A 157 -14.57 -16.49 -2.75
C PHE A 157 -13.90 -17.86 -2.86
N GLU A 158 -13.02 -18.06 -3.87
CA GLU A 158 -12.27 -19.31 -4.05
C GLU A 158 -11.42 -19.71 -2.83
N LYS A 159 -10.94 -18.74 -2.04
CA LYS A 159 -10.04 -18.97 -0.91
C LYS A 159 -10.77 -19.13 0.41
N ALA A 160 -11.76 -18.28 0.67
CA ALA A 160 -12.35 -18.12 1.99
C ALA A 160 -13.63 -18.93 2.17
N TYR A 161 -14.39 -19.19 1.10
CA TYR A 161 -15.75 -19.74 1.23
C TYR A 161 -15.85 -21.15 0.65
N THR A 162 -16.65 -21.99 1.31
CA THR A 162 -17.09 -23.30 0.81
C THR A 162 -18.47 -23.20 0.17
N SER A 163 -19.35 -22.42 0.78
CA SER A 163 -20.75 -22.26 0.40
C SER A 163 -21.20 -20.84 0.71
N VAL A 164 -21.93 -20.21 -0.21
CA VAL A 164 -22.42 -18.83 -0.11
C VAL A 164 -23.82 -18.74 -0.69
N THR A 165 -24.70 -17.93 -0.11
CA THR A 165 -26.05 -17.71 -0.69
C THR A 165 -25.96 -16.84 -1.94
N LEU A 166 -26.86 -17.06 -2.91
CA LEU A 166 -26.91 -16.24 -4.13
C LEU A 166 -27.04 -14.74 -3.79
N SER A 167 -27.93 -14.38 -2.87
CA SER A 167 -28.15 -12.97 -2.48
C SER A 167 -26.93 -12.27 -1.88
N THR A 168 -26.07 -13.00 -1.16
CA THR A 168 -24.83 -12.41 -0.62
C THR A 168 -23.75 -12.33 -1.68
N ALA A 169 -23.67 -13.32 -2.56
CA ALA A 169 -22.78 -13.31 -3.71
C ALA A 169 -23.14 -12.19 -4.71
N THR A 170 -24.43 -11.90 -4.92
CA THR A 170 -24.89 -10.83 -5.82
C THR A 170 -24.46 -9.46 -5.36
N ALA A 171 -24.67 -9.17 -4.07
CA ALA A 171 -24.21 -7.94 -3.44
C ALA A 171 -22.67 -7.84 -3.49
N ALA A 172 -21.95 -8.92 -3.16
CA ALA A 172 -20.49 -8.90 -3.09
C ALA A 172 -19.80 -8.78 -4.46
N LEU A 173 -20.37 -9.37 -5.51
CA LEU A 173 -19.83 -9.30 -6.88
C LEU A 173 -20.34 -8.07 -7.65
N GLY A 174 -21.30 -7.33 -7.08
CA GLY A 174 -21.83 -6.12 -7.68
C GLY A 174 -22.68 -6.38 -8.91
N PHE A 175 -23.48 -7.44 -8.93
CA PHE A 175 -24.49 -7.69 -9.96
C PHE A 175 -25.87 -7.14 -9.54
N THR A 176 -26.78 -6.98 -10.50
CA THR A 176 -28.15 -6.50 -10.26
C THR A 176 -29.16 -7.63 -10.13
N SER A 177 -28.90 -8.76 -10.79
CA SER A 177 -29.80 -9.90 -10.80
C SER A 177 -29.10 -11.17 -10.33
N ASP A 178 -29.86 -12.04 -9.68
CA ASP A 178 -29.38 -13.35 -9.22
C ASP A 178 -29.06 -14.27 -10.40
N ALA A 179 -29.76 -14.10 -11.53
CA ALA A 179 -29.51 -14.87 -12.76
C ALA A 179 -28.12 -14.60 -13.35
N ASP A 180 -27.71 -13.33 -13.41
CA ASP A 180 -26.38 -12.96 -13.93
C ASP A 180 -25.26 -13.53 -13.04
N THR A 181 -25.51 -13.61 -11.73
CA THR A 181 -24.53 -14.18 -10.80
C THR A 181 -24.41 -15.68 -10.92
N ALA A 182 -25.53 -16.38 -11.13
CA ALA A 182 -25.51 -17.80 -11.40
C ALA A 182 -24.71 -18.09 -12.68
N ALA A 183 -24.93 -17.31 -13.75
CA ALA A 183 -24.17 -17.43 -14.99
C ALA A 183 -22.66 -17.14 -14.81
N ALA A 184 -22.31 -16.12 -14.03
CA ALA A 184 -20.91 -15.80 -13.73
C ALA A 184 -20.23 -16.91 -12.88
N CYS A 185 -20.97 -17.50 -11.94
CA CYS A 185 -20.47 -18.58 -11.09
C CYS A 185 -20.30 -19.90 -11.87
N THR A 186 -21.24 -20.24 -12.75
CA THR A 186 -21.10 -21.42 -13.61
C THR A 186 -19.96 -21.26 -14.61
N ALA A 187 -19.71 -20.05 -15.13
CA ALA A 187 -18.54 -19.76 -15.96
C ALA A 187 -17.20 -19.96 -15.21
N GLN A 188 -17.18 -19.78 -13.89
CA GLN A 188 -16.03 -20.09 -13.02
C GLN A 188 -15.96 -21.56 -12.60
N GLY A 189 -16.93 -22.40 -13.01
CA GLY A 189 -17.01 -23.81 -12.65
C GLY A 189 -17.61 -24.08 -11.27
N TRP A 190 -18.30 -23.11 -10.67
CA TRP A 190 -18.97 -23.28 -9.38
C TRP A 190 -20.36 -23.89 -9.57
N HIS A 191 -20.80 -24.69 -8.60
CA HIS A 191 -22.11 -25.33 -8.63
C HIS A 191 -23.14 -24.46 -7.92
N VAL A 192 -24.29 -24.22 -8.57
CA VAL A 192 -25.40 -23.47 -7.98
C VAL A 192 -26.54 -24.45 -7.72
N ASP A 193 -26.89 -24.64 -6.44
CA ASP A 193 -27.99 -25.51 -6.04
C ASP A 193 -29.34 -24.81 -6.26
N GLU A 194 -30.42 -25.57 -6.50
CA GLU A 194 -31.80 -25.06 -6.68
C GLU A 194 -32.32 -24.26 -5.47
N ALA A 195 -31.75 -24.53 -4.28
CA ALA A 195 -32.02 -23.80 -3.04
C ALA A 195 -31.35 -22.40 -2.98
N GLY A 196 -30.61 -22.00 -4.02
CA GLY A 196 -29.95 -20.71 -4.11
C GLY A 196 -28.64 -20.61 -3.31
N VAL A 197 -27.97 -21.74 -3.12
CA VAL A 197 -26.64 -21.82 -2.48
C VAL A 197 -25.60 -22.16 -3.53
N ILE A 198 -24.54 -21.36 -3.59
CA ILE A 198 -23.40 -21.55 -4.46
C ILE A 198 -22.35 -22.35 -3.70
N ARG A 199 -21.94 -23.49 -4.25
CA ARG A 199 -20.79 -24.27 -3.78
C ARG A 199 -19.56 -23.81 -4.54
N VAL A 200 -18.67 -23.13 -3.83
CA VAL A 200 -17.45 -22.58 -4.40
C VAL A 200 -16.41 -23.68 -4.47
N THR A 201 -15.91 -23.96 -5.68
CA THR A 201 -14.77 -24.87 -5.85
C THR A 201 -13.53 -24.16 -5.34
N LYS A 202 -12.95 -24.66 -4.23
CA LYS A 202 -11.73 -24.07 -3.68
C LYS A 202 -10.58 -24.24 -4.66
N ARG A 203 -9.87 -23.16 -4.94
CA ARG A 203 -8.57 -23.25 -5.61
C ARG A 203 -7.64 -24.02 -4.67
N PRO A 204 -7.01 -25.13 -5.10
CA PRO A 204 -6.05 -25.82 -4.26
C PRO A 204 -4.96 -24.82 -3.87
N ALA A 205 -4.73 -24.66 -2.56
CA ALA A 205 -3.63 -23.84 -2.09
C ALA A 205 -2.35 -24.39 -2.71
N ALA A 206 -1.57 -23.54 -3.38
CA ALA A 206 -0.28 -23.93 -3.91
C ALA A 206 0.56 -24.40 -2.71
N VAL A 207 0.68 -25.73 -2.55
CA VAL A 207 1.60 -26.31 -1.60
C VAL A 207 2.97 -25.89 -2.09
N LYS A 208 3.60 -24.95 -1.38
CA LYS A 208 5.01 -24.67 -1.58
C LYS A 208 5.75 -25.91 -1.10
N GLU A 209 5.96 -26.86 -2.00
CA GLU A 209 7.04 -27.82 -1.83
C GLU A 209 8.32 -26.99 -1.77
N LEU A 210 8.89 -26.85 -0.58
CA LEU A 210 10.17 -26.17 -0.39
C LEU A 210 11.14 -26.86 -1.35
N GLN A 211 11.75 -26.09 -2.26
CA GLN A 211 12.77 -26.67 -3.10
C GLN A 211 13.91 -27.13 -2.20
N GLY A 212 14.52 -28.29 -2.49
CA GLY A 212 15.40 -28.98 -1.54
C GLY A 212 16.49 -28.10 -0.92
N PHE A 213 16.93 -27.05 -1.61
CA PHE A 213 17.87 -26.07 -1.08
C PHE A 213 17.30 -25.18 0.04
N GLU A 214 16.07 -24.64 -0.11
CA GLU A 214 15.39 -23.87 0.94
C GLU A 214 15.14 -24.72 2.18
N GLN A 215 14.83 -26.01 1.99
CA GLN A 215 14.66 -26.96 3.08
C GLN A 215 15.98 -27.22 3.84
N LEU A 216 17.10 -27.36 3.12
CA LEU A 216 18.42 -27.51 3.74
C LEU A 216 18.85 -26.23 4.49
N GLU A 217 18.60 -25.05 3.93
CA GLU A 217 18.88 -23.77 4.58
C GLU A 217 18.10 -23.63 5.89
N MET A 218 16.81 -23.99 5.86
CA MET A 218 15.94 -23.95 7.04
C MET A 218 16.38 -24.95 8.13
N LEU A 219 16.76 -26.18 7.75
CA LEU A 219 17.29 -27.18 8.69
C LEU A 219 18.62 -26.72 9.29
N SER A 220 19.51 -26.15 8.48
CA SER A 220 20.77 -25.57 8.95
C SER A 220 20.50 -24.44 9.96
N HIS A 221 19.55 -23.55 9.68
CA HIS A 221 19.16 -22.49 10.61
C HIS A 221 18.63 -23.06 11.93
N HIS A 222 17.79 -24.10 11.86
CA HIS A 222 17.28 -24.79 13.05
C HIS A 222 18.38 -25.41 13.91
N VAL A 223 19.37 -26.08 13.29
CA VAL A 223 20.49 -26.68 14.03
C VAL A 223 21.30 -25.60 14.75
N THR A 224 21.64 -24.50 14.07
CA THR A 224 22.41 -23.41 14.70
C THR A 224 21.64 -22.75 15.87
N LEU A 225 20.31 -22.69 15.78
CA LEU A 225 19.46 -22.14 16.83
C LEU A 225 19.45 -23.08 18.06
N LEU A 226 19.35 -24.38 17.83
CA LEU A 226 19.41 -25.40 18.89
C LEU A 226 20.80 -25.48 19.54
N GLU A 227 21.87 -25.33 18.77
CA GLU A 227 23.24 -25.23 19.30
C GLU A 227 23.36 -24.02 20.25
N ARG A 228 22.87 -22.85 19.83
CA ARG A 228 22.86 -21.66 20.70
C ARG A 228 22.05 -21.89 21.98
N GLN A 229 20.87 -22.50 21.87
CA GLN A 229 20.01 -22.76 23.03
C GLN A 229 20.60 -23.81 23.98
N SER A 230 21.26 -24.84 23.44
CA SER A 230 21.91 -25.88 24.25
C SER A 230 23.16 -25.35 24.94
N VAL A 231 23.96 -24.50 24.27
CA VAL A 231 25.12 -23.84 24.88
C VAL A 231 24.69 -22.89 26.02
N THR A 232 23.56 -22.18 25.90
CA THR A 232 23.08 -21.32 27.00
C THR A 232 22.58 -22.08 28.24
N LYS A 233 22.28 -23.38 28.12
CA LYS A 233 21.93 -24.24 29.27
C LYS A 233 23.14 -24.81 29.99
N ILE A 234 24.32 -24.82 29.34
CA ILE A 234 25.58 -25.17 29.97
C ILE A 234 26.15 -23.86 30.52
N GLY A 235 25.90 -23.60 31.80
CA GLY A 235 26.46 -22.44 32.49
C GLY A 235 27.99 -22.34 32.29
N PRO A 236 28.56 -21.13 32.38
CA PRO A 236 29.97 -20.90 32.07
C PRO A 236 30.87 -21.90 32.82
N PRO A 237 31.93 -22.43 32.18
CA PRO A 237 32.79 -23.42 32.81
C PRO A 237 33.34 -22.83 34.11
N ALA A 238 33.13 -23.54 35.21
CA ALA A 238 33.61 -23.16 36.53
C ALA A 238 35.12 -22.88 36.46
N PRO A 239 35.62 -21.80 37.10
CA PRO A 239 37.04 -21.49 37.08
C PRO A 239 37.82 -22.67 37.67
N ALA A 240 38.82 -23.13 36.92
CA ALA A 240 39.68 -24.24 37.32
C ALA A 240 40.22 -24.01 38.73
N THR A 241 39.90 -24.92 39.65
CA THR A 241 40.45 -24.90 41.00
C THR A 241 41.93 -25.25 40.95
N PRO A 242 42.83 -24.48 41.61
CA PRO A 242 44.25 -24.78 41.62
C PRO A 242 44.56 -26.04 42.45
N ASN A 243 45.51 -26.83 41.93
CA ASN A 243 45.97 -28.12 42.43
C ASN A 243 46.25 -28.18 43.96
N PRO A 244 45.91 -29.29 44.64
CA PRO A 244 46.07 -29.45 46.09
C PRO A 244 47.50 -29.77 46.57
N PHE A 245 48.51 -29.79 45.69
CA PHE A 245 49.91 -30.03 46.06
C PHE A 245 50.72 -28.74 46.04
N SER A 246 50.55 -27.90 47.06
CA SER A 246 51.56 -26.90 47.41
C SER A 246 51.49 -26.64 48.91
N SER A 247 52.10 -27.54 49.69
CA SER A 247 52.38 -27.31 51.10
C SER A 247 53.64 -26.44 51.23
N ALA A 248 53.54 -25.33 51.95
CA ALA A 248 54.60 -24.88 52.87
C ALA A 248 54.20 -23.60 53.64
N ASN A 249 54.14 -23.78 54.96
CA ASN A 249 54.60 -22.85 56.00
C ASN A 249 53.78 -21.60 56.37
N ALA A 250 53.27 -21.60 57.61
CA ALA A 250 53.69 -20.72 58.71
C ALA A 250 52.53 -20.25 59.62
N ASN A 251 52.54 -20.80 60.85
CA ASN A 251 52.12 -20.29 62.17
C ASN A 251 50.70 -19.71 62.46
N PRO A 252 50.07 -20.12 63.60
CA PRO A 252 48.86 -19.51 64.20
C PRO A 252 49.27 -18.31 65.11
N PRO A 253 48.37 -17.45 65.68
CA PRO A 253 47.11 -17.84 66.35
C PRO A 253 45.95 -16.82 66.41
N SER A 254 44.92 -17.25 67.14
CA SER A 254 44.00 -16.48 67.99
C SER A 254 42.59 -16.13 67.46
N SER A 255 41.65 -16.77 68.15
CA SER A 255 40.25 -16.44 68.44
C SER A 255 39.80 -14.98 68.31
N SER A 256 38.61 -14.78 67.72
CA SER A 256 37.49 -14.16 68.43
C SER A 256 36.17 -14.31 67.68
N SER A 257 35.18 -14.76 68.45
CA SER A 257 33.73 -14.69 68.31
C SER A 257 33.13 -13.42 67.70
N SER A 258 32.03 -13.56 66.95
CA SER A 258 30.74 -12.85 67.10
C SER A 258 29.91 -13.04 65.81
N SER A 259 28.88 -13.88 65.78
CA SER A 259 27.47 -13.54 66.06
C SER A 259 26.93 -12.33 65.28
N SER A 260 25.94 -12.58 64.40
CA SER A 260 24.76 -11.76 64.03
C SER A 260 24.32 -12.20 62.63
N SER A 261 23.34 -13.09 62.47
CA SER A 261 21.90 -12.83 62.57
C SER A 261 21.37 -11.87 61.50
N SER A 262 20.40 -12.39 60.76
CA SER A 262 19.18 -11.69 60.30
C SER A 262 19.12 -11.27 58.83
N SER A 263 18.24 -11.99 58.14
CA SER A 263 17.00 -11.47 57.51
C SER A 263 16.86 -11.76 56.04
N ALA A 264 16.02 -12.76 55.80
CA ALA A 264 15.23 -12.96 54.61
C ALA A 264 14.42 -11.71 54.24
N ALA A 265 14.30 -11.46 52.94
CA ALA A 265 13.16 -10.75 52.38
C ALA A 265 12.82 -11.37 51.02
N VAL A 266 11.68 -12.04 51.02
CA VAL A 266 10.91 -12.54 49.89
C VAL A 266 9.96 -11.42 49.45
N ALA A 267 9.90 -11.11 48.15
CA ALA A 267 8.72 -10.56 47.46
C ALA A 267 9.02 -10.59 45.95
N SER A 268 8.42 -11.48 45.15
CA SER A 268 7.03 -11.48 44.66
C SER A 268 6.78 -10.46 43.55
N LEU A 269 6.42 -11.03 42.40
CA LEU A 269 5.83 -10.45 41.18
C LEU A 269 4.65 -9.50 41.47
N PRO A 270 4.26 -8.72 40.46
CA PRO A 270 2.85 -8.50 40.18
C PRO A 270 2.46 -9.03 38.79
N SER A 271 1.30 -9.66 38.77
CA SER A 271 0.46 -10.00 37.63
C SER A 271 -0.75 -9.04 37.61
N ALA A 272 -1.48 -9.03 36.49
CA ALA A 272 -2.64 -8.20 36.10
C ALA A 272 -2.26 -6.81 35.55
N ASN A 273 -2.73 -6.38 34.38
CA ASN A 273 -4.04 -6.57 33.74
C ASN A 273 -3.90 -6.77 32.22
#